data_AF-A0A3E0PBU5-F1
#
_entry.id   AF-A0A3E0PBU5-F1
#
_cell.length_a   1.000
_cell.length_b   1.000
_cell.length_c   1.000
_cell.angle_alpha   90.00
_cell.angle_beta   90.00
_cell.angle_gamma   90.00
#
_symmetry.space_group_name_H-M   'P 1'
#
loop_
_entity.id
_entity.type
_entity.pdbx_description
1 polymer ?
#
loop_
_entity_poly.entity_id
_entity_poly.type
_entity_poly.pdbx_seq_one_letter_code
_entity_poly.pdbx_strand_id
1 'polypeptide(L)'
;MILEEFAERITEEGNRKLAVNRSSSPQPVHVFYGGADLFSEDTPEKLGRLAVRSLSSFAPDLITFAKALWLKGADSLPDHPRAIQEVKRLLNEDPEQAEISYEGAAFIGDVFEKTLKKLNEYPVEDMRIDFEDGYGFRPDEEEDRDAIKASTALAGVVKRTVDGQPFAIRLPAFGFRIKSFAPETSRRAVRTLELFVRNLVEKSEGILPRGFVVALPKVETSREVELLSEMLLKLEQTLGLKTGSIRTEILIETPLAIKNIDAIAAAGGKRLRGAQFGAYDYTSLLGIASDRQHLHHEACVFARSHILNAFAGTGVWLSDSVTTRMPVPIHKGERLEGWQVRENVRSVHEAWRLHFNNITRSMNSGFYQSWDLHPAQLLARYAAVYSFYLESADSQIKRLRGFVERATKATMTGNEFDDAASAEGILNFLRRGCASGALNTARTATSVGLSADALMSLSFSEIAGEKGASAGSD
;
A
#
# COMPACT_ATOMS: atom_id res chain seq x y z
N MET A 1 1.79 47.63 17.66
CA MET A 1 2.91 46.94 18.34
C MET A 1 2.60 46.17 19.62
N ILE A 2 1.35 46.03 20.11
CA ILE A 2 1.05 45.06 21.21
C ILE A 2 0.49 43.73 20.67
N LEU A 3 -0.17 43.76 19.51
CA LEU A 3 -0.80 42.58 18.89
C LEU A 3 0.02 41.95 17.76
N GLU A 4 1.15 42.54 17.34
CA GLU A 4 1.99 41.98 16.27
C GLU A 4 2.71 40.69 16.69
N GLU A 5 3.11 40.55 17.96
CA GLU A 5 3.62 39.29 18.51
C GLU A 5 2.54 38.18 18.49
N PHE A 6 1.26 38.55 18.65
CA PHE A 6 0.15 37.61 18.47
C PHE A 6 -0.03 37.25 16.99
N ALA A 7 0.18 38.18 16.06
CA ALA A 7 0.14 37.89 14.64
C ALA A 7 1.27 36.92 14.23
N GLU A 8 2.47 37.08 14.76
CA GLU A 8 3.58 36.14 14.56
C GLU A 8 3.26 34.76 15.15
N ARG A 9 2.74 34.70 16.38
CA ARG A 9 2.34 33.42 17.01
C ARG A 9 1.14 32.76 16.32
N ILE A 10 0.16 33.53 15.85
CA ILE A 10 -0.96 33.03 15.03
C ILE A 10 -0.44 32.56 13.67
N THR A 11 0.59 33.21 13.12
CA THR A 11 1.23 32.79 11.86
C THR A 11 2.07 31.55 12.06
N GLU A 12 2.81 31.41 13.15
CA GLU A 12 3.53 30.17 13.50
C GLU A 12 2.56 29.01 13.74
N GLU A 13 1.47 29.24 14.49
CA GLU A 13 0.42 28.25 14.72
C GLU A 13 -0.39 27.97 13.43
N GLY A 14 -0.56 28.98 12.58
CA GLY A 14 -1.16 28.88 11.25
C GLY A 14 -0.27 28.14 10.25
N ASN A 15 1.05 28.24 10.37
CA ASN A 15 2.03 27.51 9.57
C ASN A 15 2.22 26.08 10.07
N ARG A 16 1.85 25.78 11.32
CA ARG A 16 1.65 24.42 11.82
C ARG A 16 0.42 23.74 11.23
N LYS A 17 -0.44 24.46 10.48
CA LYS A 17 -1.55 23.83 9.75
C LYS A 17 -1.01 22.79 8.78
N LEU A 18 -1.55 21.58 8.96
CA LEU A 18 -1.41 20.37 8.15
C LEU A 18 -0.83 20.62 6.76
N ALA A 19 0.50 20.50 6.64
CA ALA A 19 1.13 20.39 5.33
C ALA A 19 0.53 19.16 4.64
N VAL A 20 0.09 19.30 3.39
CA VAL A 20 -0.29 18.15 2.56
C VAL A 20 0.85 17.12 2.63
N ASN A 21 0.53 15.85 2.82
CA ASN A 21 1.55 14.80 2.96
C ASN A 21 2.36 14.70 1.65
N ARG A 22 3.50 15.40 1.61
CA ARG A 22 4.45 15.47 0.51
C ARG A 22 5.55 14.43 0.73
N SER A 23 5.21 13.15 0.61
CA SER A 23 6.24 12.12 0.50
C SER A 23 6.60 11.93 -0.97
N SER A 24 7.80 12.33 -1.36
CA SER A 24 8.40 12.02 -2.67
C SER A 24 8.85 10.56 -2.77
N SER A 25 8.79 9.80 -1.67
CA SER A 25 9.10 8.37 -1.65
C SER A 25 7.85 7.55 -2.00
N PRO A 26 7.94 6.59 -2.92
CA PRO A 26 6.81 5.73 -3.25
C PRO A 26 6.27 5.01 -2.00
N GLN A 27 4.99 5.22 -1.69
CA GLN A 27 4.28 4.43 -0.68
C GLN A 27 3.92 3.07 -1.32
N PRO A 28 4.24 1.94 -0.67
CA PRO A 28 3.80 0.63 -1.11
C PRO A 28 2.27 0.54 -1.19
N VAL A 29 1.73 -0.17 -2.17
CA VAL A 29 0.28 -0.34 -2.36
C VAL A 29 -0.32 -1.46 -1.50
N HIS A 30 0.54 -2.22 -0.84
CA HIS A 30 0.13 -3.26 0.10
C HIS A 30 1.14 -3.47 1.23
N VAL A 31 0.75 -4.27 2.22
CA VAL A 31 1.65 -4.93 3.17
C VAL A 31 1.36 -6.42 3.16
N PHE A 32 2.33 -7.26 2.80
CA PHE A 32 2.17 -8.70 2.86
C PHE A 32 2.59 -9.21 4.25
N TYR A 33 1.65 -9.81 4.98
CA TYR A 33 1.91 -10.44 6.26
C TYR A 33 2.11 -11.94 6.09
N GLY A 34 3.19 -12.48 6.67
CA GLY A 34 3.47 -13.91 6.69
C GLY A 34 4.11 -14.33 8.01
N GLY A 35 3.69 -15.48 8.55
CA GLY A 35 4.22 -16.01 9.81
C GLY A 35 5.73 -16.21 9.78
N ALA A 36 6.39 -15.89 10.90
CA ALA A 36 7.84 -15.93 11.03
C ALA A 36 8.45 -17.33 10.78
N ASP A 37 7.74 -18.39 11.13
CA ASP A 37 8.12 -19.79 10.91
C ASP A 37 8.27 -20.13 9.41
N LEU A 38 7.47 -19.47 8.57
CA LEU A 38 7.42 -19.70 7.12
C LEU A 38 8.38 -18.81 6.33
N PHE A 39 8.99 -17.81 6.98
CA PHE A 39 9.85 -16.86 6.29
C PHE A 39 11.20 -17.48 5.90
N SER A 40 11.63 -17.17 4.67
CA SER A 40 12.88 -17.58 4.06
C SER A 40 13.39 -16.49 3.11
N GLU A 41 14.66 -16.57 2.72
CA GLU A 41 15.30 -15.61 1.80
C GLU A 41 14.58 -15.45 0.46
N ASP A 42 13.97 -16.53 -0.05
CA ASP A 42 13.27 -16.56 -1.33
C ASP A 42 11.75 -16.28 -1.21
N THR A 43 11.27 -15.90 -0.02
CA THR A 43 9.83 -15.70 0.23
C THR A 43 9.21 -14.68 -0.73
N PRO A 44 9.77 -13.48 -0.96
CA PRO A 44 9.17 -12.52 -1.89
C PRO A 44 8.96 -13.09 -3.31
N GLU A 45 9.97 -13.75 -3.89
CA GLU A 45 9.85 -14.34 -5.22
C GLU A 45 8.94 -15.57 -5.24
N LYS A 46 8.95 -16.37 -4.17
CA LYS A 46 8.05 -17.51 -4.01
C LYS A 46 6.60 -17.06 -4.02
N LEU A 47 6.27 -15.95 -3.36
CA LEU A 47 4.91 -15.38 -3.36
C LEU A 47 4.48 -14.97 -4.78
N GLY A 48 5.35 -14.31 -5.55
CA GLY A 48 5.08 -13.98 -6.96
C GLY A 48 4.84 -15.22 -7.82
N ARG A 49 5.70 -16.23 -7.73
CA ARG A 49 5.53 -17.51 -8.47
C ARG A 49 4.20 -18.20 -8.13
N LEU A 50 3.79 -18.16 -6.87
CA LEU A 50 2.51 -18.73 -6.44
C LEU A 50 1.31 -17.91 -6.93
N ALA A 51 1.42 -16.59 -6.97
CA ALA A 51 0.41 -15.71 -7.54
C ALA A 51 0.23 -15.97 -9.05
N VAL A 52 1.32 -16.05 -9.81
CA VAL A 52 1.31 -16.39 -11.24
C VAL A 52 0.72 -17.77 -11.47
N ARG A 53 1.06 -18.77 -10.64
CA ARG A 53 0.46 -20.11 -10.72
C ARG A 53 -1.06 -20.08 -10.51
N SER A 54 -1.52 -19.27 -9.55
CA SER A 54 -2.95 -19.09 -9.30
C SER A 54 -3.65 -18.45 -10.50
N LEU A 55 -3.05 -17.41 -11.10
CA LEU A 55 -3.52 -16.82 -12.35
C LEU A 55 -3.62 -17.88 -13.46
N SER A 56 -2.56 -18.63 -13.74
CA SER A 56 -2.55 -19.65 -14.79
C SER A 56 -3.56 -20.77 -14.56
N SER A 57 -3.92 -21.06 -13.30
CA SER A 57 -4.84 -22.14 -12.95
C SER A 57 -6.31 -21.72 -13.02
N PHE A 58 -6.62 -20.47 -12.68
CA PHE A 58 -8.00 -20.01 -12.51
C PHE A 58 -8.41 -18.91 -13.49
N ALA A 59 -7.47 -18.22 -14.14
CA ALA A 59 -7.71 -17.21 -15.16
C ALA A 59 -6.56 -17.16 -16.20
N PRO A 60 -6.39 -18.20 -17.03
CA PRO A 60 -5.20 -18.41 -17.86
C PRO A 60 -5.03 -17.40 -19.02
N ASP A 61 -6.05 -16.59 -19.29
CA ASP A 61 -6.07 -15.63 -20.38
C ASP A 61 -6.68 -14.30 -19.94
N LEU A 62 -6.38 -13.26 -20.70
CA LEU A 62 -6.86 -11.89 -20.54
C LEU A 62 -8.37 -11.81 -20.25
N ILE A 63 -9.18 -12.56 -21.00
CA ILE A 63 -10.64 -12.45 -20.94
C ILE A 63 -11.16 -13.14 -19.69
N THR A 64 -10.67 -14.34 -19.39
CA THR A 64 -11.00 -15.02 -18.13
C THR A 64 -10.57 -14.17 -16.93
N PHE A 65 -9.40 -13.53 -16.97
CA PHE A 65 -8.94 -12.58 -15.95
C PHE A 65 -9.89 -11.40 -15.79
N ALA A 66 -10.27 -10.74 -16.89
CA ALA A 66 -11.16 -9.59 -16.87
C ALA A 66 -12.54 -9.94 -16.28
N LYS A 67 -13.11 -11.07 -16.69
CA LYS A 67 -14.40 -11.58 -16.20
C LYS A 67 -14.30 -12.08 -14.76
N ALA A 68 -13.18 -12.67 -14.36
CA ALA A 68 -12.94 -13.10 -12.99
C ALA A 68 -12.96 -11.92 -12.01
N LEU A 69 -12.47 -10.75 -12.42
CA LEU A 69 -12.38 -9.55 -11.57
C LEU A 69 -13.50 -8.53 -11.78
N TRP A 70 -14.38 -8.73 -12.77
CA TRP A 70 -15.39 -7.75 -13.20
C TRP A 70 -14.78 -6.39 -13.59
N LEU A 71 -13.72 -6.43 -14.40
CA LEU A 71 -13.14 -5.21 -14.95
C LEU A 71 -14.14 -4.49 -15.87
N LYS A 72 -14.05 -3.16 -15.93
CA LYS A 72 -14.81 -2.35 -16.87
C LYS A 72 -14.58 -2.84 -18.31
N GLY A 73 -15.67 -3.09 -19.04
CA GLY A 73 -15.62 -3.63 -20.40
C GLY A 73 -15.52 -5.15 -20.49
N ALA A 74 -15.37 -5.90 -19.39
CA ALA A 74 -15.21 -7.35 -19.45
C ALA A 74 -16.40 -8.10 -20.07
N ASP A 75 -17.61 -7.54 -19.98
CA ASP A 75 -18.83 -8.11 -20.56
C ASP A 75 -18.90 -7.96 -22.09
N SER A 76 -18.17 -7.00 -22.67
CA SER A 76 -18.08 -6.83 -24.12
C SER A 76 -17.15 -7.86 -24.77
N LEU A 77 -16.29 -8.51 -23.96
CA LEU A 77 -15.26 -9.40 -24.46
C LEU A 77 -15.81 -10.79 -24.83
N PRO A 78 -15.41 -11.33 -25.99
CA PRO A 78 -15.89 -12.62 -26.50
C PRO A 78 -15.38 -13.79 -25.65
N ASP A 79 -16.14 -14.88 -25.58
CA ASP A 79 -15.83 -16.05 -24.72
C ASP A 79 -15.42 -17.31 -25.51
N HIS A 80 -15.34 -17.25 -26.84
CA HIS A 80 -14.96 -18.39 -27.67
C HIS A 80 -13.51 -18.28 -28.20
N PRO A 81 -12.75 -19.40 -28.27
CA PRO A 81 -11.28 -19.38 -28.41
C PRO A 81 -10.70 -18.54 -29.56
N ARG A 82 -11.36 -18.52 -30.72
CA ARG A 82 -10.89 -17.75 -31.90
C ARG A 82 -10.92 -16.24 -31.65
N ALA A 83 -12.00 -15.74 -31.06
CA ALA A 83 -12.12 -14.32 -30.76
C ALA A 83 -11.22 -13.91 -29.58
N ILE A 84 -10.92 -14.81 -28.64
CA ILE A 84 -9.89 -14.55 -27.62
C ILE A 84 -8.52 -14.32 -28.26
N GLN A 85 -8.15 -15.15 -29.25
CA GLN A 85 -6.89 -14.98 -29.99
C GLN A 85 -6.88 -13.68 -30.80
N GLU A 86 -8.01 -13.32 -31.40
CA GLU A 86 -8.13 -12.07 -32.15
C GLU A 86 -7.98 -10.83 -31.26
N VAL A 87 -8.65 -10.78 -30.11
CA VAL A 87 -8.49 -9.68 -29.12
C VAL A 87 -7.03 -9.56 -28.71
N LYS A 88 -6.35 -10.69 -28.41
CA LYS A 88 -4.92 -10.69 -28.07
C LYS A 88 -4.04 -10.20 -29.20
N ARG A 89 -4.34 -10.56 -30.46
CA ARG A 89 -3.58 -10.09 -31.63
C ARG A 89 -3.75 -8.58 -31.80
N LEU A 90 -4.99 -8.10 -31.79
CA LEU A 90 -5.30 -6.68 -31.92
C LEU A 90 -4.65 -5.85 -30.82
N LEU A 91 -4.69 -6.28 -29.55
CA LEU A 91 -4.03 -5.56 -28.46
C LEU A 91 -2.50 -5.43 -28.63
N ASN A 92 -1.86 -6.39 -29.30
CA ASN A 92 -0.41 -6.32 -29.55
C ASN A 92 -0.06 -5.48 -30.80
N GLU A 93 -0.90 -5.54 -31.84
CA GLU A 93 -0.60 -4.95 -33.14
C GLU A 93 -1.20 -3.55 -33.33
N ASP A 94 -2.43 -3.36 -32.86
CA ASP A 94 -3.23 -2.14 -33.03
C ASP A 94 -4.23 -1.98 -31.85
N PRO A 95 -3.77 -1.47 -30.70
CA PRO A 95 -4.62 -1.27 -29.53
C PRO A 95 -5.82 -0.34 -29.78
N GLU A 96 -5.71 0.60 -30.72
CA GLU A 96 -6.82 1.50 -31.08
C GLU A 96 -7.92 0.70 -31.80
N GLN A 97 -7.55 -0.14 -32.77
CA GLN A 97 -8.50 -1.04 -33.43
C GLN A 97 -9.09 -2.07 -32.46
N ALA A 98 -8.32 -2.53 -31.47
CA ALA A 98 -8.82 -3.41 -30.41
C ALA A 98 -9.95 -2.73 -29.63
N GLU A 99 -9.75 -1.49 -29.20
CA GLU A 99 -10.75 -0.70 -28.46
C GLU A 99 -12.00 -0.41 -29.31
N ILE A 100 -11.84 -0.10 -30.60
CA ILE A 100 -12.95 0.09 -31.53
C ILE A 100 -13.78 -1.20 -31.69
N SER A 101 -13.10 -2.35 -31.76
CA SER A 101 -13.74 -3.64 -32.01
C SER A 101 -14.36 -4.23 -30.73
N TYR A 102 -13.76 -3.94 -29.58
CA TYR A 102 -14.11 -4.48 -28.27
C TYR A 102 -13.94 -3.38 -27.21
N GLU A 103 -15.04 -2.74 -26.82
CA GLU A 103 -15.02 -1.65 -25.84
C GLU A 103 -14.36 -2.08 -24.53
N GLY A 104 -13.35 -1.31 -24.09
CA GLY A 104 -12.56 -1.57 -22.89
C GLY A 104 -11.39 -2.53 -23.08
N ALA A 105 -11.16 -3.07 -24.28
CA ALA A 105 -10.07 -4.01 -24.52
C ALA A 105 -8.68 -3.40 -24.22
N ALA A 106 -8.43 -2.15 -24.61
CA ALA A 106 -7.14 -1.51 -24.36
C ALA A 106 -6.88 -1.31 -22.87
N PHE A 107 -7.92 -0.89 -22.12
CA PHE A 107 -7.87 -0.76 -20.66
C PHE A 107 -7.59 -2.11 -19.98
N ILE A 108 -8.31 -3.16 -20.36
CA ILE A 108 -8.15 -4.51 -19.79
C ILE A 108 -6.77 -5.08 -20.13
N GLY A 109 -6.28 -4.86 -21.36
CA GLY A 109 -4.94 -5.19 -21.80
C GLY A 109 -3.87 -4.59 -20.90
N ASP A 110 -3.94 -3.28 -20.66
CA ASP A 110 -2.96 -2.57 -19.84
C ASP A 110 -3.00 -3.04 -18.37
N VAL A 111 -4.19 -3.22 -17.79
CA VAL A 111 -4.34 -3.77 -16.41
C VAL A 111 -3.72 -5.16 -16.30
N PHE A 112 -3.99 -6.04 -17.26
CA PHE A 112 -3.47 -7.41 -17.26
C PHE A 112 -1.95 -7.45 -17.42
N GLU A 113 -1.40 -6.73 -18.39
CA GLU A 113 0.04 -6.70 -18.65
C GLU A 113 0.81 -6.12 -17.47
N LYS A 114 0.36 -5.00 -16.90
CA LYS A 114 0.98 -4.43 -15.70
C LYS A 114 0.90 -5.38 -14.52
N THR A 115 -0.24 -6.01 -14.30
CA THR A 115 -0.43 -7.01 -13.22
C THR A 115 0.54 -8.17 -13.39
N LEU A 116 0.60 -8.76 -14.57
CA LEU A 116 1.49 -9.89 -14.84
C LEU A 116 2.96 -9.49 -14.69
N LYS A 117 3.36 -8.33 -15.23
CA LYS A 117 4.72 -7.80 -15.06
C LYS A 117 5.07 -7.63 -13.59
N LYS A 118 4.18 -7.02 -12.81
CA LYS A 118 4.38 -6.80 -11.38
C LYS A 118 4.55 -8.10 -10.60
N LEU A 119 3.71 -9.10 -10.87
CA LEU A 119 3.80 -10.41 -10.22
C LEU A 119 5.10 -11.17 -10.52
N ASN A 120 5.66 -10.98 -11.72
CA ASN A 120 6.90 -11.65 -12.13
C ASN A 120 8.16 -10.93 -11.63
N GLU A 121 8.15 -9.60 -11.60
CA GLU A 121 9.35 -8.82 -11.28
C GLU A 121 9.41 -8.40 -9.81
N TYR A 122 8.32 -7.82 -9.28
CA TYR A 122 8.28 -7.19 -7.94
C TYR A 122 6.92 -7.42 -7.26
N PRO A 123 6.58 -8.67 -6.92
CA PRO A 123 5.25 -9.05 -6.42
C PRO A 123 4.94 -8.51 -5.03
N VAL A 124 5.96 -8.23 -4.22
CA VAL A 124 5.84 -7.75 -2.84
C VAL A 124 6.58 -6.44 -2.68
N GLU A 125 5.86 -5.36 -2.43
CA GLU A 125 6.40 -4.02 -2.19
C GLU A 125 6.70 -3.76 -0.72
N ASP A 126 5.97 -4.43 0.18
CA ASP A 126 6.19 -4.33 1.62
C ASP A 126 5.93 -5.67 2.29
N MET A 127 6.90 -6.16 3.07
CA MET A 127 6.82 -7.45 3.76
C MET A 127 6.88 -7.26 5.28
N ARG A 128 5.97 -7.91 5.99
CA ARG A 128 5.96 -8.01 7.46
C ARG A 128 6.10 -9.47 7.87
N ILE A 129 7.23 -9.79 8.47
CA ILE A 129 7.43 -11.05 9.18
C ILE A 129 6.61 -10.98 10.47
N ASP A 130 5.63 -11.85 10.62
CA ASP A 130 4.68 -11.77 11.71
C ASP A 130 5.06 -12.69 12.87
N PHE A 131 5.14 -12.17 14.09
CA PHE A 131 5.25 -12.93 15.34
C PHE A 131 3.97 -12.86 16.19
N GLU A 132 2.90 -12.29 15.65
CA GLU A 132 1.63 -12.12 16.35
C GLU A 132 0.55 -13.05 15.79
N ASP A 133 -0.62 -12.56 15.37
CA ASP A 133 -1.80 -13.40 15.10
C ASP A 133 -1.59 -14.38 13.94
N GLY A 134 -0.86 -13.98 12.89
CA GLY A 134 -0.54 -14.86 11.76
C GLY A 134 0.51 -15.95 12.07
N TYR A 135 1.25 -15.79 13.17
CA TYR A 135 2.18 -16.79 13.69
C TYR A 135 1.52 -17.67 14.76
N GLY A 136 0.66 -17.06 15.59
CA GLY A 136 -0.01 -17.67 16.72
C GLY A 136 0.87 -17.76 17.97
N PHE A 137 0.41 -18.56 18.94
CA PHE A 137 1.16 -18.83 20.17
C PHE A 137 2.12 -20.00 19.97
N ARG A 138 3.35 -19.84 20.47
CA ARG A 138 4.40 -20.86 20.50
C ARG A 138 5.11 -20.85 21.85
N PRO A 139 5.75 -21.95 22.26
CA PRO A 139 6.69 -21.94 23.39
C PRO A 139 7.81 -20.92 23.19
N ASP A 140 8.33 -20.37 24.28
CA ASP A 140 9.35 -19.31 24.25
C ASP A 140 10.60 -19.73 23.47
N GLU A 141 11.07 -20.98 23.64
CA GLU A 141 12.24 -21.49 22.94
C GLU A 141 11.99 -21.66 21.44
N GLU A 142 10.75 -21.90 21.02
CA GLU A 142 10.39 -21.99 19.61
C GLU A 142 10.36 -20.62 18.95
N GLU A 143 9.74 -19.63 19.61
CA GLU A 143 9.72 -18.25 19.10
C GLU A 143 11.14 -17.64 19.06
N ASP A 144 12.00 -17.94 20.05
CA ASP A 144 13.41 -17.54 20.03
C ASP A 144 14.16 -18.12 18.81
N ARG A 145 13.91 -19.40 18.46
CA ARG A 145 14.51 -20.03 17.26
C ARG A 145 14.01 -19.39 15.98
N ASP A 146 12.71 -19.13 15.87
CA ASP A 146 12.12 -18.51 14.68
C ASP A 146 12.57 -17.04 14.53
N ALA A 147 12.73 -16.30 15.63
CA ALA A 147 13.31 -14.95 15.62
C ALA A 147 14.71 -14.93 15.00
N ILE A 148 15.57 -15.88 15.40
CA ILE A 148 16.93 -16.02 14.87
C ILE A 148 16.90 -16.48 13.41
N LYS A 149 16.09 -17.49 13.08
CA LYS A 149 15.97 -18.01 11.71
C LYS A 149 15.48 -16.94 10.74
N ALA A 150 14.41 -16.23 11.09
CA ALA A 150 13.80 -15.23 10.22
C ALA A 150 14.71 -13.99 10.04
N SER A 151 15.37 -13.52 11.10
CA SER A 151 16.35 -12.43 11.01
C SER A 151 17.61 -12.82 10.22
N THR A 152 18.06 -14.08 10.32
CA THR A 152 19.17 -14.60 9.50
C THR A 152 18.79 -14.62 8.02
N ALA A 153 17.58 -15.11 7.69
CA ALA A 153 17.08 -15.05 6.33
C ALA A 153 16.97 -13.61 5.82
N LEU A 154 16.49 -12.67 6.65
CA LEU A 154 16.43 -11.26 6.25
C LEU A 154 17.83 -10.68 6.02
N ALA A 155 18.84 -11.07 6.80
CA ALA A 155 20.22 -10.66 6.53
C ALA A 155 20.72 -11.18 5.17
N GLY A 156 20.36 -12.40 4.78
CA GLY A 156 20.63 -12.94 3.44
C GLY A 156 19.97 -12.13 2.33
N VAL A 157 18.69 -11.75 2.51
CA VAL A 157 17.97 -10.84 1.59
C VAL A 157 18.69 -9.50 1.44
N VAL A 158 19.16 -8.92 2.55
CA VAL A 158 19.84 -7.62 2.56
C VAL A 158 21.18 -7.67 1.82
N LYS A 159 21.95 -8.75 2.02
CA LYS A 159 23.28 -8.95 1.44
C LYS A 159 23.25 -9.39 -0.01
N ARG A 160 22.11 -9.87 -0.51
CA ARG A 160 21.97 -10.35 -1.89
C ARG A 160 22.12 -9.19 -2.88
N THR A 161 22.75 -9.47 -4.01
CA THR A 161 22.88 -8.54 -5.15
C THR A 161 22.15 -9.12 -6.36
N VAL A 162 21.38 -8.29 -7.07
CA VAL A 162 20.71 -8.64 -8.33
C VAL A 162 21.04 -7.55 -9.36
N ASP A 163 21.56 -7.96 -10.52
CA ASP A 163 22.06 -7.08 -11.60
C ASP A 163 23.05 -6.01 -11.10
N GLY A 164 23.98 -6.42 -10.22
CA GLY A 164 25.00 -5.54 -9.65
C GLY A 164 24.50 -4.54 -8.61
N GLN A 165 23.21 -4.57 -8.24
CA GLN A 165 22.62 -3.71 -7.21
C GLN A 165 22.16 -4.53 -6.00
N PRO A 166 22.35 -4.03 -4.75
CA PRO A 166 21.80 -4.68 -3.57
C PRO A 166 20.28 -4.91 -3.71
N PHE A 167 19.84 -6.15 -3.51
CA PHE A 167 18.44 -6.54 -3.56
C PHE A 167 17.60 -5.78 -2.53
N ALA A 168 18.19 -5.40 -1.40
CA ALA A 168 17.58 -4.53 -0.39
C ALA A 168 17.07 -3.19 -0.95
N ILE A 169 17.65 -2.69 -2.04
CA ILE A 169 17.20 -1.47 -2.72
C ILE A 169 15.91 -1.73 -3.52
N ARG A 170 15.66 -2.99 -3.90
CA ARG A 170 14.50 -3.41 -4.70
C ARG A 170 13.25 -3.72 -3.88
N LEU A 171 13.35 -3.92 -2.57
CA LEU A 171 12.19 -4.02 -1.68
C LEU A 171 11.91 -2.62 -1.07
N PRO A 172 10.83 -1.93 -1.47
CA PRO A 172 10.50 -0.59 -0.98
C PRO A 172 10.37 -0.51 0.55
N ALA A 173 9.95 -1.61 1.18
CA ALA A 173 9.74 -1.69 2.61
C ALA A 173 9.87 -3.13 3.14
N PHE A 174 10.40 -3.27 4.35
CA PHE A 174 10.52 -4.54 5.04
C PHE A 174 10.44 -4.32 6.56
N GLY A 175 9.90 -5.26 7.29
CA GLY A 175 9.86 -5.19 8.76
C GLY A 175 9.33 -6.46 9.38
N PHE A 176 9.11 -6.40 10.69
CA PHE A 176 8.46 -7.47 11.42
C PHE A 176 7.48 -6.91 12.45
N ARG A 177 6.45 -7.70 12.76
CA ARG A 177 5.45 -7.38 13.79
C ARG A 177 5.77 -8.20 15.03
N ILE A 178 5.97 -7.52 16.15
CA ILE A 178 6.13 -8.13 17.47
C ILE A 178 4.75 -8.42 18.08
N LYS A 179 4.70 -9.17 19.19
CA LYS A 179 3.47 -9.26 19.98
C LYS A 179 3.11 -7.90 20.63
N SER A 180 1.87 -7.79 21.09
CA SER A 180 1.38 -6.58 21.76
C SER A 180 2.05 -6.34 23.12
N PHE A 181 1.88 -5.14 23.67
CA PHE A 181 2.30 -4.80 25.04
C PHE A 181 1.27 -5.15 26.11
N ALA A 182 0.27 -5.99 25.80
CA ALA A 182 -0.61 -6.58 26.80
C ALA A 182 0.20 -7.31 27.90
N PRO A 183 -0.31 -7.40 29.15
CA PRO A 183 0.39 -8.02 30.27
C PRO A 183 0.95 -9.42 29.96
N GLU A 184 0.20 -10.21 29.20
CA GLU A 184 0.50 -11.61 28.87
C GLU A 184 1.60 -11.72 27.80
N THR A 185 1.75 -10.73 26.92
CA THR A 185 2.64 -10.82 25.75
C THR A 185 3.80 -9.83 25.76
N SER A 186 3.78 -8.82 26.63
CA SER A 186 4.78 -7.74 26.66
C SER A 186 6.22 -8.24 26.81
N ARG A 187 6.48 -9.17 27.74
CA ARG A 187 7.81 -9.77 27.93
C ARG A 187 8.29 -10.50 26.67
N ARG A 188 7.37 -11.23 26.04
CA ARG A 188 7.63 -11.97 24.80
C ARG A 188 7.97 -11.03 23.65
N ALA A 189 7.19 -9.94 23.51
CA ALA A 189 7.40 -8.91 22.51
C ALA A 189 8.81 -8.27 22.61
N VAL A 190 9.23 -7.89 23.82
CA VAL A 190 10.56 -7.30 24.07
C VAL A 190 11.69 -8.27 23.76
N ARG A 191 11.55 -9.53 24.19
CA ARG A 191 12.56 -10.56 23.93
C ARG A 191 12.72 -10.86 22.43
N THR A 192 11.61 -10.98 21.72
CA THR A 192 11.59 -11.21 20.26
C THR A 192 12.16 -10.01 19.50
N LEU A 193 11.82 -8.78 19.91
CA LEU A 193 12.42 -7.55 19.37
C LEU A 193 13.94 -7.55 19.50
N GLU A 194 14.45 -7.81 20.71
CA GLU A 194 15.89 -7.80 20.98
C GLU A 194 16.62 -8.89 20.17
N LEU A 195 16.15 -10.13 20.21
CA LEU A 195 16.77 -11.24 19.48
C LEU A 195 16.82 -10.97 17.98
N PHE A 196 15.70 -10.57 17.40
CA PHE A 196 15.58 -10.36 15.97
C PHE A 196 16.53 -9.26 15.49
N VAL A 197 16.52 -8.09 16.15
CA VAL A 197 17.33 -6.94 15.73
C VAL A 197 18.82 -7.21 15.94
N ARG A 198 19.21 -7.79 17.08
CA ARG A 198 20.62 -8.13 17.36
C ARG A 198 21.17 -9.10 16.32
N ASN A 199 20.45 -10.19 16.07
CA ASN A 199 20.90 -11.19 15.10
C ASN A 199 20.89 -10.63 13.67
N LEU A 200 19.88 -9.85 13.29
CA LEU A 200 19.85 -9.19 11.97
C LEU A 200 21.11 -8.34 11.78
N VAL A 201 21.39 -7.42 12.71
CA VAL A 201 22.55 -6.51 12.64
C VAL A 201 23.87 -7.28 12.59
N GLU A 202 24.01 -8.32 13.40
CA GLU A 202 25.20 -9.17 13.39
C GLU A 202 25.37 -9.86 12.03
N LYS A 203 24.34 -10.54 11.52
CA LYS A 203 24.40 -11.30 10.27
C LYS A 203 24.44 -10.41 9.03
N SER A 204 23.94 -9.18 9.11
CA SER A 204 23.93 -8.22 8.00
C SER A 204 25.13 -7.26 8.02
N GLU A 205 26.04 -7.38 8.99
CA GLU A 205 27.18 -6.46 9.17
C GLU A 205 26.74 -4.99 9.34
N GLY A 206 25.66 -4.77 10.12
CA GLY A 206 25.14 -3.44 10.41
C GLY A 206 24.20 -2.87 9.36
N ILE A 207 23.93 -3.59 8.27
CA ILE A 207 23.07 -3.13 7.18
C ILE A 207 21.61 -3.49 7.47
N LEU A 208 20.72 -2.50 7.48
CA LEU A 208 19.28 -2.71 7.59
C LEU A 208 18.58 -2.46 6.25
N PRO A 209 17.44 -3.15 5.98
CA PRO A 209 16.60 -2.82 4.83
C PRO A 209 16.21 -1.33 4.82
N ARG A 210 16.02 -0.76 3.63
CA ARG A 210 15.56 0.63 3.51
C ARG A 210 14.20 0.78 4.19
N GLY A 211 14.11 1.71 5.14
CA GLY A 211 12.88 1.96 5.90
C GLY A 211 12.48 0.78 6.78
N PHE A 212 13.42 -0.02 7.28
CA PHE A 212 13.13 -1.15 8.17
C PHE A 212 12.21 -0.73 9.33
N VAL A 213 11.10 -1.43 9.52
CA VAL A 213 10.13 -1.12 10.59
C VAL A 213 9.97 -2.24 11.62
N VAL A 214 9.62 -1.85 12.83
CA VAL A 214 8.98 -2.70 13.84
C VAL A 214 7.53 -2.28 13.97
N ALA A 215 6.60 -3.21 13.75
CA ALA A 215 5.17 -2.99 13.90
C ALA A 215 4.69 -3.42 15.30
N LEU A 216 3.94 -2.55 15.97
CA LEU A 216 3.32 -2.81 17.27
C LEU A 216 1.81 -3.01 17.11
N PRO A 217 1.29 -4.22 17.39
CA PRO A 217 -0.14 -4.46 17.36
C PRO A 217 -0.85 -3.90 18.60
N LYS A 218 -2.17 -3.76 18.49
CA LYS A 218 -3.13 -3.53 19.59
C LYS A 218 -2.75 -2.32 20.45
N VAL A 219 -2.25 -1.25 19.84
CA VAL A 219 -1.88 -0.01 20.54
C VAL A 219 -3.15 0.67 21.04
N GLU A 220 -3.18 1.01 22.33
CA GLU A 220 -4.33 1.69 22.94
C GLU A 220 -3.97 3.08 23.49
N THR A 221 -2.70 3.32 23.79
CA THR A 221 -2.23 4.57 24.43
C THR A 221 -1.00 5.15 23.75
N SER A 222 -0.82 6.47 23.86
CA SER A 222 0.40 7.16 23.41
C SER A 222 1.66 6.60 24.06
N ARG A 223 1.57 6.17 25.33
CA ARG A 223 2.72 5.67 26.09
C ARG A 223 3.32 4.41 25.48
N GLU A 224 2.52 3.54 24.87
CA GLU A 224 3.02 2.34 24.19
C GLU A 224 3.87 2.71 22.96
N VAL A 225 3.46 3.74 22.21
CA VAL A 225 4.21 4.27 21.05
C VAL A 225 5.54 4.89 21.49
N GLU A 226 5.52 5.65 22.59
CA GLU A 226 6.73 6.23 23.20
C GLU A 226 7.69 5.15 23.69
N LEU A 227 7.18 4.15 24.42
CA LEU A 227 7.98 3.04 24.95
C LEU A 227 8.67 2.26 23.85
N LEU A 228 7.98 1.97 22.74
CA LEU A 228 8.63 1.33 21.60
C LEU A 228 9.74 2.22 21.03
N SER A 229 9.50 3.53 20.91
CA SER A 229 10.50 4.47 20.43
C SER A 229 11.73 4.56 21.34
N GLU A 230 11.54 4.53 22.66
CA GLU A 230 12.60 4.48 23.68
C GLU A 230 13.41 3.18 23.58
N MET A 231 12.75 2.02 23.44
CA MET A 231 13.39 0.72 23.29
C MET A 231 14.25 0.65 22.02
N LEU A 232 13.70 1.12 20.89
CA LEU A 232 14.43 1.15 19.63
C LEU A 232 15.63 2.09 19.67
N LEU A 233 15.49 3.27 20.29
CA LEU A 233 16.63 4.17 20.48
C LEU A 233 17.75 3.49 21.30
N LYS A 234 17.40 2.78 22.37
CA LYS A 234 18.38 2.06 23.18
C LYS A 234 19.04 0.92 22.42
N LEU A 235 18.30 0.18 21.61
CA LEU A 235 18.85 -0.86 20.73
C LEU A 235 19.79 -0.27 19.67
N GLU A 236 19.38 0.81 19.00
CA GLU A 236 20.21 1.52 18.02
C GLU A 236 21.55 1.95 18.63
N GLN A 237 21.52 2.58 19.82
CA GLN A 237 22.73 2.99 20.54
C GLN A 237 23.61 1.80 20.93
N THR A 238 23.00 0.72 21.44
CA THR A 238 23.74 -0.48 21.86
C THR A 238 24.40 -1.20 20.69
N LEU A 239 23.80 -1.12 19.50
CA LEU A 239 24.25 -1.79 18.29
C LEU A 239 25.08 -0.88 17.35
N GLY A 240 25.34 0.37 17.75
CA GLY A 240 26.11 1.31 16.93
C GLY A 240 25.38 1.77 15.67
N LEU A 241 24.05 1.65 15.61
CA LEU A 241 23.24 2.14 14.50
C LEU A 241 22.99 3.64 14.62
N LYS A 242 22.79 4.32 13.49
CA LYS A 242 22.35 5.72 13.49
C LYS A 242 20.97 5.83 14.12
N THR A 243 20.75 6.82 14.97
CA THR A 243 19.43 7.11 15.55
C THR A 243 18.37 7.24 14.46
N GLY A 244 17.27 6.50 14.60
CA GLY A 244 16.16 6.49 13.66
C GLY A 244 16.34 5.53 12.47
N SER A 245 17.33 4.64 12.50
CA SER A 245 17.52 3.60 11.48
C SER A 245 16.38 2.57 11.51
N ILE A 246 15.76 2.34 12.67
CA ILE A 246 14.60 1.46 12.84
C ILE A 246 13.34 2.32 12.99
N ARG A 247 12.46 2.25 12.00
CA ARG A 247 11.19 2.96 11.97
C ARG A 247 10.12 2.20 12.75
N THR A 248 9.01 2.86 13.07
CA THR A 248 7.87 2.19 13.71
C THR A 248 6.65 2.18 12.82
N GLU A 249 5.85 1.14 12.97
CA GLU A 249 4.45 1.12 12.56
C GLU A 249 3.58 0.69 13.74
N ILE A 250 2.33 1.13 13.74
CA ILE A 250 1.37 0.79 14.79
C ILE A 250 0.08 0.28 14.17
N LEU A 251 -0.59 -0.65 14.84
CA LEU A 251 -1.94 -1.07 14.46
C LEU A 251 -2.95 -0.36 15.37
N ILE A 252 -3.89 0.31 14.72
CA ILE A 252 -5.05 0.93 15.32
C ILE A 252 -6.20 -0.06 15.17
N GLU A 253 -6.45 -0.83 16.23
CA GLU A 253 -7.34 -1.99 16.14
C GLU A 253 -8.18 -2.25 17.38
N THR A 254 -8.23 -1.29 18.31
CA THR A 254 -9.14 -1.35 19.46
C THR A 254 -10.03 -0.10 19.53
N PRO A 255 -11.23 -0.18 20.13
CA PRO A 255 -12.05 0.99 20.36
C PRO A 255 -11.35 2.06 21.21
N LEU A 256 -10.46 1.66 22.12
CA LEU A 256 -9.67 2.60 22.93
C LEU A 256 -8.63 3.33 22.08
N ALA A 257 -7.99 2.63 21.14
CA ALA A 257 -7.11 3.24 20.15
C ALA A 257 -7.81 4.36 19.36
N ILE A 258 -9.03 4.10 18.89
CA ILE A 258 -9.84 5.10 18.15
C ILE A 258 -10.19 6.30 19.04
N LYS A 259 -10.51 6.09 20.32
CA LYS A 259 -10.78 7.18 21.27
C LYS A 259 -9.53 8.02 21.57
N ASN A 260 -8.35 7.41 21.57
CA ASN A 260 -7.07 8.04 21.91
C ASN A 260 -6.24 8.44 20.68
N ILE A 261 -6.83 8.40 19.48
CA ILE A 261 -6.09 8.39 18.22
C ILE A 261 -5.20 9.62 18.01
N ASP A 262 -5.64 10.80 18.45
CA ASP A 262 -4.87 12.04 18.31
C ASP A 262 -3.59 12.02 19.16
N ALA A 263 -3.70 11.52 20.40
CA ALA A 263 -2.55 11.38 21.29
C ALA A 263 -1.58 10.31 20.78
N ILE A 264 -2.11 9.20 20.24
CA ILE A 264 -1.32 8.13 19.61
C ILE A 264 -0.57 8.67 18.38
N ALA A 265 -1.24 9.44 17.52
CA ALA A 265 -0.65 10.04 16.33
C ALA A 265 0.48 11.02 16.69
N ALA A 266 0.24 11.88 17.69
CA ALA A 266 1.25 12.83 18.17
C ALA A 266 2.50 12.14 18.75
N ALA A 267 2.31 11.05 19.51
CA ALA A 267 3.40 10.29 20.13
C ALA A 267 4.32 9.59 19.12
N GLY A 268 3.83 9.29 17.92
CA GLY A 268 4.63 8.66 16.87
C GLY A 268 5.82 9.50 16.40
N GLY A 269 5.67 10.82 16.43
CA GLY A 269 6.69 11.80 16.05
C GLY A 269 7.39 11.46 14.72
N LYS A 270 8.68 11.79 14.63
CA LYS A 270 9.46 11.50 13.42
C LYS A 270 9.74 10.02 13.21
N ARG A 271 9.57 9.12 14.20
CA ARG A 271 9.94 7.68 14.07
C ARG A 271 8.83 6.85 13.45
N LEU A 272 7.57 7.25 13.67
CA LEU A 272 6.41 6.60 13.07
C LEU A 272 6.42 6.78 11.55
N ARG A 273 6.39 5.64 10.85
CA ARG A 273 6.33 5.58 9.38
C ARG A 273 4.90 5.33 8.91
N GLY A 274 4.19 4.43 9.58
CA GLY A 274 2.86 4.00 9.16
C GLY A 274 1.93 3.65 10.31
N ALA A 275 0.64 3.78 10.09
CA ALA A 275 -0.42 3.29 10.96
C ALA A 275 -1.37 2.40 10.16
N GLN A 276 -1.76 1.27 10.75
CA GLN A 276 -2.50 0.23 10.07
C GLN A 276 -3.84 -0.03 10.77
N PHE A 277 -4.94 -0.16 10.03
CA PHE A 277 -6.25 -0.43 10.61
C PHE A 277 -6.50 -1.94 10.74
N GLY A 278 -6.64 -2.45 11.96
CA GLY A 278 -7.03 -3.84 12.24
C GLY A 278 -8.54 -3.96 12.43
N ALA A 279 -9.28 -4.21 11.35
CA ALA A 279 -10.74 -4.17 11.37
C ALA A 279 -11.38 -5.31 12.19
N TYR A 280 -10.79 -6.51 12.19
CA TYR A 280 -11.39 -7.68 12.83
C TYR A 280 -11.25 -7.64 14.35
N ASP A 281 -10.07 -7.27 14.87
CA ASP A 281 -9.91 -7.00 16.31
C ASP A 281 -10.84 -5.88 16.77
N TYR A 282 -10.89 -4.78 16.01
CA TYR A 282 -11.73 -3.64 16.33
C TYR A 282 -13.22 -3.99 16.37
N THR A 283 -13.72 -4.68 15.35
CA THR A 283 -15.14 -5.06 15.28
C THR A 283 -15.50 -6.15 16.29
N SER A 284 -14.59 -7.08 16.57
CA SER A 284 -14.73 -8.08 17.63
C SER A 284 -14.88 -7.43 19.00
N LEU A 285 -14.01 -6.45 19.33
CA LEU A 285 -14.05 -5.71 20.59
C LEU A 285 -15.29 -4.81 20.75
N LEU A 286 -15.94 -4.44 19.64
CA LEU A 286 -17.25 -3.77 19.66
C LEU A 286 -18.42 -4.74 19.87
N GLY A 287 -18.18 -6.05 19.92
CA GLY A 287 -19.23 -7.07 20.04
C GLY A 287 -19.99 -7.33 18.74
N ILE A 288 -19.43 -6.98 17.57
CA ILE A 288 -20.06 -7.26 16.28
C ILE A 288 -19.95 -8.75 15.98
N ALA A 289 -21.10 -9.37 15.69
CA ALA A 289 -21.21 -10.79 15.36
C ALA A 289 -20.27 -11.19 14.20
N SER A 290 -19.67 -12.38 14.29
CA SER A 290 -18.61 -12.83 13.38
C SER A 290 -19.03 -12.85 11.90
N ASP A 291 -20.28 -13.21 11.59
CA ASP A 291 -20.83 -13.20 10.23
C ASP A 291 -21.09 -11.78 9.68
N ARG A 292 -21.00 -10.77 10.55
CA ARG A 292 -21.14 -9.34 10.22
C ARG A 292 -19.80 -8.60 10.25
N GLN A 293 -18.70 -9.25 10.63
CA GLN A 293 -17.37 -8.67 10.57
C GLN A 293 -16.89 -8.65 9.11
N HIS A 294 -17.07 -7.50 8.46
CA HIS A 294 -16.57 -7.25 7.12
C HIS A 294 -16.12 -5.80 6.96
N LEU A 295 -15.22 -5.54 6.00
CA LEU A 295 -14.61 -4.22 5.83
C LEU A 295 -15.63 -3.11 5.50
N HIS A 296 -16.81 -3.46 4.98
CA HIS A 296 -17.86 -2.48 4.67
C HIS A 296 -18.75 -2.11 5.87
N HIS A 297 -18.55 -2.70 7.05
CA HIS A 297 -19.37 -2.41 8.22
C HIS A 297 -19.26 -0.93 8.63
N GLU A 298 -20.34 -0.31 9.10
CA GLU A 298 -20.37 1.12 9.46
C GLU A 298 -19.31 1.49 10.51
N ALA A 299 -19.09 0.60 11.49
CA ALA A 299 -18.00 0.74 12.47
C ALA A 299 -16.62 0.89 11.80
N CYS A 300 -16.34 0.15 10.72
CA CYS A 300 -15.09 0.26 9.97
C CYS A 300 -15.01 1.58 9.18
N VAL A 301 -16.14 2.07 8.66
CA VAL A 301 -16.22 3.40 8.00
C VAL A 301 -15.92 4.51 9.01
N PHE A 302 -16.51 4.42 10.21
CA PHE A 302 -16.23 5.34 11.32
C PHE A 302 -14.74 5.33 11.69
N ALA A 303 -14.17 4.16 11.97
CA ALA A 303 -12.77 4.04 12.37
C ALA A 303 -11.81 4.60 11.31
N ARG A 304 -12.00 4.25 10.03
CA ARG A 304 -11.18 4.80 8.93
C ARG A 304 -11.22 6.31 8.85
N SER A 305 -12.41 6.90 9.02
CA SER A 305 -12.57 8.36 8.98
C SER A 305 -11.79 9.03 10.12
N HIS A 306 -11.84 8.47 11.34
CA HIS A 306 -11.08 8.99 12.47
C HIS A 306 -9.57 8.85 12.28
N ILE A 307 -9.11 7.68 11.80
CA ILE A 307 -7.69 7.44 11.50
C ILE A 307 -7.18 8.42 10.44
N LEU A 308 -7.93 8.65 9.36
CA LEU A 308 -7.55 9.62 8.32
C LEU A 308 -7.37 11.03 8.86
N ASN A 309 -8.30 11.49 9.70
CA ASN A 309 -8.23 12.83 10.26
C ASN A 309 -7.07 12.99 11.23
N ALA A 310 -6.86 12.01 12.12
CA ALA A 310 -5.80 12.05 13.13
C ALA A 310 -4.39 12.05 12.51
N PHE A 311 -4.20 11.35 11.39
CA PHE A 311 -2.91 11.25 10.71
C PHE A 311 -2.77 12.21 9.52
N ALA A 312 -3.79 13.00 9.18
CA ALA A 312 -3.69 14.02 8.15
C ALA A 312 -2.47 14.90 8.42
N GLY A 313 -1.75 15.29 7.37
CA GLY A 313 -0.58 16.18 7.44
C GLY A 313 0.63 15.72 8.28
N THR A 314 0.59 14.54 8.91
CA THR A 314 1.71 14.02 9.72
C THR A 314 2.85 13.42 8.90
N GLY A 315 2.60 13.09 7.62
CA GLY A 315 3.52 12.31 6.81
C GLY A 315 3.37 10.79 6.95
N VAL A 316 2.66 10.32 7.96
CA VAL A 316 2.48 8.89 8.26
C VAL A 316 1.63 8.22 7.17
N TRP A 317 2.07 7.04 6.73
CA TRP A 317 1.35 6.23 5.77
C TRP A 317 0.22 5.46 6.43
N LEU A 318 -0.93 5.37 5.76
CA LEU A 318 -2.07 4.64 6.27
C LEU A 318 -2.28 3.37 5.45
N SER A 319 -2.40 2.25 6.16
CA SER A 319 -2.72 0.95 5.58
C SER A 319 -4.07 0.47 6.12
N ASP A 320 -5.02 0.19 5.23
CA ASP A 320 -6.31 -0.39 5.60
C ASP A 320 -6.17 -1.89 5.88
N SER A 321 -7.25 -2.49 6.33
CA SER A 321 -7.28 -3.85 6.79
C SER A 321 -7.30 -4.89 5.66
N VAL A 322 -7.60 -6.11 6.04
CA VAL A 322 -7.36 -7.31 5.24
C VAL A 322 -8.64 -7.95 4.73
N THR A 323 -8.59 -8.57 3.55
CA THR A 323 -9.64 -9.49 3.12
C THR A 323 -9.31 -10.88 3.65
N THR A 324 -10.13 -11.42 4.54
CA THR A 324 -9.89 -12.72 5.19
C THR A 324 -10.34 -13.92 4.36
N ARG A 325 -11.22 -13.71 3.37
CA ARG A 325 -11.60 -14.75 2.41
C ARG A 325 -10.44 -14.99 1.43
N MET A 326 -9.73 -16.10 1.60
CA MET A 326 -8.60 -16.47 0.75
C MET A 326 -9.06 -17.03 -0.61
N PRO A 327 -8.38 -16.68 -1.72
CA PRO A 327 -8.68 -17.23 -3.04
C PRO A 327 -8.02 -18.60 -3.21
N VAL A 328 -8.64 -19.60 -2.59
CA VAL A 328 -8.18 -21.00 -2.60
C VAL A 328 -9.30 -21.94 -3.09
N PRO A 329 -8.94 -23.06 -3.74
CA PRO A 329 -9.91 -24.09 -4.12
C PRO A 329 -10.54 -24.74 -2.88
N ILE A 330 -11.84 -25.04 -2.96
CA ILE A 330 -12.61 -25.68 -1.90
C ILE A 330 -12.55 -27.21 -1.98
N HIS A 331 -12.41 -27.76 -3.20
CA HIS A 331 -12.21 -29.19 -3.46
C HIS A 331 -10.72 -29.47 -3.66
N LYS A 332 -10.22 -30.53 -3.00
CA LYS A 332 -8.81 -30.98 -3.06
C LYS A 332 -8.73 -32.42 -3.54
N GLY A 333 -7.69 -32.76 -4.28
CA GLY A 333 -7.41 -34.13 -4.75
C GLY A 333 -6.75 -34.16 -6.13
N GLU A 334 -6.14 -35.29 -6.48
CA GLU A 334 -5.47 -35.48 -7.78
C GLU A 334 -6.46 -35.66 -8.94
N ARG A 335 -7.67 -36.16 -8.64
CA ARG A 335 -8.74 -36.38 -9.61
C ARG A 335 -10.01 -35.68 -9.12
N LEU A 336 -10.32 -34.54 -9.73
CA LEU A 336 -11.55 -33.79 -9.47
C LEU A 336 -12.55 -34.03 -10.60
N GLU A 337 -13.82 -34.18 -10.24
CA GLU A 337 -14.90 -34.19 -11.22
C GLU A 337 -15.09 -32.81 -11.85
N GLY A 338 -15.67 -32.77 -13.06
CA GLY A 338 -15.83 -31.51 -13.79
C GLY A 338 -16.64 -30.44 -13.04
N TRP A 339 -17.59 -30.83 -12.18
CA TRP A 339 -18.32 -29.87 -11.34
C TRP A 339 -17.47 -29.32 -10.19
N GLN A 340 -16.60 -30.14 -9.59
CA GLN A 340 -15.66 -29.71 -8.55
C GLN A 340 -14.63 -28.70 -9.09
N VAL A 341 -14.14 -28.93 -10.32
CA VAL A 341 -13.25 -27.99 -11.01
C VAL A 341 -13.96 -26.65 -11.21
N ARG A 342 -15.22 -26.66 -11.68
CA ARG A 342 -16.01 -25.44 -11.87
C ARG A 342 -16.30 -24.70 -10.56
N GLU A 343 -16.58 -25.43 -9.47
CA GLU A 343 -16.77 -24.83 -8.15
C GLU A 343 -15.48 -24.23 -7.58
N ASN A 344 -14.33 -24.87 -7.81
CA ASN A 344 -13.03 -24.31 -7.44
C ASN A 344 -12.77 -22.98 -8.16
N VAL A 345 -12.99 -22.93 -9.48
CA VAL A 345 -12.88 -21.69 -10.26
C VAL A 345 -13.80 -20.61 -9.70
N ARG A 346 -15.08 -20.94 -9.47
CA ARG A 346 -16.06 -20.00 -8.92
C ARG A 346 -15.62 -19.45 -7.55
N SER A 347 -15.23 -20.32 -6.62
CA SER A 347 -14.81 -19.90 -5.27
C SER A 347 -13.59 -18.96 -5.31
N VAL A 348 -12.61 -19.26 -6.16
CA VAL A 348 -11.42 -18.41 -6.32
C VAL A 348 -11.79 -17.05 -6.93
N HIS A 349 -12.62 -17.03 -7.99
CA HIS A 349 -13.06 -15.78 -8.61
C HIS A 349 -13.88 -14.91 -7.64
N GLU A 350 -14.77 -15.50 -6.86
CA GLU A 350 -15.54 -14.77 -5.84
C GLU A 350 -14.64 -14.14 -4.77
N ALA A 351 -13.61 -14.86 -4.30
CA ALA A 351 -12.64 -14.34 -3.35
C ALA A 351 -11.78 -13.23 -3.97
N TRP A 352 -11.38 -13.36 -5.23
CA TRP A 352 -10.68 -12.30 -5.96
C TRP A 352 -11.53 -11.04 -6.11
N ARG A 353 -12.81 -11.17 -6.50
CA ARG A 353 -13.73 -10.02 -6.60
C ARG A 353 -13.93 -9.34 -5.26
N LEU A 354 -14.11 -10.12 -4.18
CA LEU A 354 -14.24 -9.55 -2.85
C LEU A 354 -12.99 -8.75 -2.46
N HIS A 355 -11.80 -9.30 -2.74
CA HIS A 355 -10.54 -8.62 -2.46
C HIS A 355 -10.37 -7.35 -3.30
N PHE A 356 -10.59 -7.44 -4.61
CA PHE A 356 -10.58 -6.30 -5.54
C PHE A 356 -11.52 -5.18 -5.06
N ASN A 357 -12.77 -5.51 -4.72
CA ASN A 357 -13.76 -4.55 -4.26
C ASN A 357 -13.38 -3.89 -2.94
N ASN A 358 -12.83 -4.66 -2.00
CA ASN A 358 -12.34 -4.12 -0.72
C ASN A 358 -11.20 -3.12 -0.94
N ILE A 359 -10.25 -3.43 -1.83
CA ILE A 359 -9.12 -2.54 -2.15
C ILE A 359 -9.62 -1.27 -2.83
N THR A 360 -10.45 -1.40 -3.86
CA THR A 360 -11.01 -0.25 -4.59
C THR A 360 -11.80 0.66 -3.64
N ARG A 361 -12.60 0.09 -2.73
CA ARG A 361 -13.31 0.88 -1.71
C ARG A 361 -12.35 1.57 -0.74
N SER A 362 -11.30 0.89 -0.32
CA SER A 362 -10.27 1.44 0.56
C SER A 362 -9.62 2.67 -0.08
N MET A 363 -9.20 2.56 -1.34
CA MET A 363 -8.61 3.64 -2.14
C MET A 363 -9.58 4.80 -2.35
N ASN A 364 -10.85 4.50 -2.68
CA ASN A 364 -11.92 5.50 -2.76
C ASN A 364 -12.12 6.26 -1.43
N SER A 365 -11.77 5.65 -0.31
CA SER A 365 -11.89 6.24 1.02
C SER A 365 -10.62 6.95 1.49
N GLY A 366 -9.56 7.01 0.68
CA GLY A 366 -8.29 7.68 1.02
C GLY A 366 -7.21 6.78 1.62
N PHE A 367 -7.44 5.47 1.70
CA PHE A 367 -6.41 4.49 2.09
C PHE A 367 -5.84 3.82 0.84
N TYR A 368 -4.61 4.16 0.49
CA TYR A 368 -3.96 3.70 -0.76
C TYR A 368 -3.07 2.47 -0.58
N GLN A 369 -3.07 1.89 0.63
CA GLN A 369 -2.36 0.68 1.00
C GLN A 369 -3.30 -0.19 1.84
N SER A 370 -3.22 -1.51 1.72
CA SER A 370 -3.91 -2.44 2.63
C SER A 370 -3.21 -3.80 2.68
N TRP A 371 -3.69 -4.74 3.49
CA TRP A 371 -2.94 -5.98 3.75
C TRP A 371 -3.28 -7.10 2.79
N ASP A 372 -2.28 -7.95 2.54
CA ASP A 372 -2.43 -9.24 1.87
C ASP A 372 -1.86 -10.36 2.78
N LEU A 373 -2.51 -11.52 2.79
CA LEU A 373 -2.14 -12.68 3.62
C LEU A 373 -1.83 -13.93 2.80
N HIS A 374 -2.20 -13.93 1.52
CA HIS A 374 -2.04 -15.09 0.65
C HIS A 374 -1.58 -14.66 -0.74
N PRO A 375 -0.61 -15.37 -1.36
CA PRO A 375 -0.04 -14.96 -2.66
C PRO A 375 -1.09 -14.82 -3.76
N ALA A 376 -2.13 -15.65 -3.76
CA ALA A 376 -3.21 -15.54 -4.75
C ALA A 376 -4.05 -14.24 -4.60
N GLN A 377 -3.92 -13.47 -3.52
CA GLN A 377 -4.54 -12.14 -3.41
C GLN A 377 -3.81 -11.07 -4.25
N LEU A 378 -2.51 -11.24 -4.48
CA LEU A 378 -1.67 -10.28 -5.20
C LEU A 378 -2.19 -9.99 -6.63
N LEU A 379 -2.85 -10.96 -7.25
CA LEU A 379 -3.48 -10.75 -8.56
C LEU A 379 -4.58 -9.67 -8.49
N ALA A 380 -5.55 -9.85 -7.59
CA ALA A 380 -6.64 -8.91 -7.41
C ALA A 380 -6.16 -7.57 -6.82
N ARG A 381 -5.09 -7.58 -6.01
CA ARG A 381 -4.38 -6.37 -5.54
C ARG A 381 -3.98 -5.46 -6.68
N TYR A 382 -3.10 -5.93 -7.54
CA TYR A 382 -2.52 -5.09 -8.58
C TYR A 382 -3.56 -4.74 -9.64
N ALA A 383 -4.48 -5.66 -9.95
CA ALA A 383 -5.58 -5.34 -10.84
C ALA A 383 -6.46 -4.22 -10.29
N ALA A 384 -6.80 -4.20 -9.00
CA ALA A 384 -7.59 -3.14 -8.38
C ALA A 384 -6.85 -1.79 -8.40
N VAL A 385 -5.58 -1.79 -8.02
CA VAL A 385 -4.74 -0.58 -8.01
C VAL A 385 -4.61 0.01 -9.41
N TYR A 386 -4.31 -0.82 -10.41
CA TYR A 386 -4.16 -0.35 -11.79
C TYR A 386 -5.48 0.12 -12.38
N SER A 387 -6.58 -0.60 -12.14
CA SER A 387 -7.92 -0.18 -12.58
C SER A 387 -8.28 1.19 -12.01
N PHE A 388 -8.09 1.40 -10.70
CA PHE A 388 -8.40 2.66 -10.03
C PHE A 388 -7.74 3.87 -10.68
N TYR A 389 -6.45 3.78 -11.02
CA TYR A 389 -5.74 4.91 -11.63
C TYR A 389 -6.02 5.04 -13.12
N LEU A 390 -6.02 3.94 -13.87
CA LEU A 390 -6.18 3.95 -15.32
C LEU A 390 -7.58 4.41 -15.73
N GLU A 391 -8.63 4.03 -15.00
CA GLU A 391 -10.02 4.42 -15.31
C GLU A 391 -10.23 5.94 -15.29
N SER A 392 -9.48 6.65 -14.45
CA SER A 392 -9.65 8.10 -14.27
C SER A 392 -8.51 8.93 -14.88
N ALA A 393 -7.43 8.28 -15.36
CA ALA A 393 -6.19 8.94 -15.78
C ALA A 393 -6.41 10.08 -16.79
N ASP A 394 -7.07 9.80 -17.91
CA ASP A 394 -7.24 10.78 -19.00
C ASP A 394 -8.04 12.00 -18.55
N SER A 395 -9.11 11.78 -17.80
CA SER A 395 -9.95 12.86 -17.27
C SER A 395 -9.17 13.76 -16.31
N GLN A 396 -8.36 13.15 -15.44
CA GLN A 396 -7.57 13.85 -14.42
C GLN A 396 -6.39 14.60 -15.06
N ILE A 397 -5.70 13.99 -16.04
CA ILE A 397 -4.65 14.64 -16.84
C ILE A 397 -5.21 15.87 -17.57
N LYS A 398 -6.35 15.73 -18.26
CA LYS A 398 -7.00 16.83 -18.98
C LYS A 398 -7.36 17.98 -18.04
N ARG A 399 -7.93 17.67 -16.87
CA ARG A 399 -8.29 18.67 -15.86
C ARG A 399 -7.05 19.40 -15.34
N LEU A 400 -5.99 18.68 -14.95
CA LEU A 400 -4.75 19.29 -14.44
C LEU A 400 -4.06 20.15 -15.49
N ARG A 401 -3.99 19.68 -16.75
CA ARG A 401 -3.48 20.50 -17.86
C ARG A 401 -4.22 21.83 -17.95
N GLY A 402 -5.56 21.81 -17.90
CA GLY A 402 -6.37 23.02 -17.91
C GLY A 402 -6.07 23.99 -16.75
N PHE A 403 -5.76 23.46 -15.55
CA PHE A 403 -5.30 24.28 -14.42
C PHE A 403 -3.93 24.90 -14.67
N VAL A 404 -2.97 24.12 -15.17
CA VAL A 404 -1.60 24.60 -15.49
C VAL A 404 -1.63 25.67 -16.59
N GLU A 405 -2.45 25.50 -17.64
CA GLU A 405 -2.62 26.46 -18.73
C GLU A 405 -3.34 27.75 -18.30
N ARG A 406 -4.16 27.72 -17.25
CA ARG A 406 -4.76 28.92 -16.67
C ARG A 406 -3.78 29.67 -15.77
N ALA A 407 -2.95 28.95 -15.01
CA ALA A 407 -1.93 29.55 -14.15
C ALA A 407 -0.89 30.38 -14.93
N THR A 408 -0.65 30.08 -16.21
CA THR A 408 0.23 30.86 -17.09
C THR A 408 -0.41 32.14 -17.64
N LYS A 409 -1.75 32.26 -17.65
CA LYS A 409 -2.45 33.44 -18.17
C LYS A 409 -2.67 34.42 -17.02
N ALA A 410 -2.13 35.64 -17.12
CA ALA A 410 -2.18 36.71 -16.12
C ALA A 410 -3.59 37.29 -15.83
N THR A 411 -4.64 36.49 -15.96
CA THR A 411 -6.04 36.84 -15.72
C THR A 411 -6.52 36.08 -14.49
N MET A 412 -6.13 36.54 -13.30
CA MET A 412 -6.89 36.27 -12.08
C MET A 412 -8.16 37.15 -12.06
N THR A 413 -8.98 37.06 -13.11
CA THR A 413 -10.34 37.61 -13.09
C THR A 413 -11.23 36.55 -12.48
N GLY A 414 -11.62 36.78 -11.22
CA GLY A 414 -12.44 35.88 -10.43
C GLY A 414 -13.76 35.53 -11.12
N ASN A 415 -14.07 34.23 -11.14
CA ASN A 415 -15.41 33.66 -10.95
C ASN A 415 -15.48 32.12 -11.11
N GLU A 416 -14.47 31.34 -10.70
CA GLU A 416 -14.63 29.89 -10.53
C GLU A 416 -14.03 29.42 -9.20
N PHE A 417 -14.88 28.88 -8.34
CA PHE A 417 -14.68 28.57 -6.92
C PHE A 417 -13.83 27.29 -6.68
N ASP A 418 -12.92 26.93 -7.59
CA ASP A 418 -12.35 25.56 -7.68
C ASP A 418 -10.85 25.49 -8.09
N ASP A 419 -10.00 26.46 -7.72
CA ASP A 419 -8.68 26.62 -8.38
C ASP A 419 -7.52 25.77 -7.84
N ALA A 420 -7.13 25.89 -6.57
CA ALA A 420 -5.88 25.31 -6.07
C ALA A 420 -6.08 23.97 -5.35
N ALA A 421 -7.11 23.85 -4.52
CA ALA A 421 -7.35 22.64 -3.72
C ALA A 421 -7.71 21.44 -4.62
N SER A 422 -8.56 21.67 -5.62
CA SER A 422 -8.93 20.65 -6.61
C SER A 422 -7.76 20.25 -7.50
N ALA A 423 -6.92 21.20 -7.92
CA ALA A 423 -5.70 20.91 -8.66
C ALA A 423 -4.70 20.09 -7.82
N GLU A 424 -4.53 20.40 -6.53
CA GLU A 424 -3.68 19.64 -5.61
C GLU A 424 -4.20 18.21 -5.41
N GLY A 425 -5.52 18.03 -5.30
CA GLY A 425 -6.15 16.71 -5.25
C GLY A 425 -5.84 15.86 -6.49
N ILE A 426 -5.95 16.45 -7.68
CA ILE A 426 -5.63 15.78 -8.95
C ILE A 426 -4.13 15.47 -9.04
N LEU A 427 -3.27 16.39 -8.62
CA LEU A 427 -1.83 16.19 -8.59
C LEU A 427 -1.44 15.02 -7.69
N ASN A 428 -2.04 14.93 -6.49
CA ASN A 428 -1.85 13.81 -5.58
C ASN A 428 -2.31 12.48 -6.19
N PHE A 429 -3.45 12.46 -6.89
CA PHE A 429 -3.92 11.28 -7.62
C PHE A 429 -2.89 10.82 -8.66
N LEU A 430 -2.41 11.73 -9.53
CA LEU A 430 -1.46 11.38 -10.59
C LEU A 430 -0.10 10.93 -10.02
N ARG A 431 0.38 11.56 -8.95
CA ARG A 431 1.60 11.14 -8.24
C ARG A 431 1.50 9.72 -7.73
N ARG A 432 0.40 9.37 -7.06
CA ARG A 432 0.20 8.01 -6.54
C ARG A 432 0.02 7.00 -7.67
N GLY A 433 -0.63 7.40 -8.77
CA GLY A 433 -0.70 6.59 -9.99
C GLY A 433 0.68 6.32 -10.61
N CYS A 434 1.56 7.31 -10.62
CA CYS A 434 2.95 7.14 -11.07
C CYS A 434 3.76 6.28 -10.10
N ALA A 435 3.65 6.54 -8.79
CA ALA A 435 4.38 5.81 -7.75
C ALA A 435 4.02 4.32 -7.68
N SER A 436 2.76 3.96 -7.95
CA SER A 436 2.31 2.56 -8.01
C SER A 436 2.71 1.85 -9.31
N GLY A 437 3.21 2.58 -10.31
CA GLY A 437 3.49 2.08 -11.65
C GLY A 437 2.25 1.95 -12.55
N ALA A 438 1.07 2.40 -12.09
CA ALA A 438 -0.13 2.45 -12.92
C ALA A 438 0.02 3.45 -14.08
N LEU A 439 0.69 4.58 -13.83
CA LEU A 439 0.93 5.62 -14.82
C LEU A 439 2.41 5.75 -15.13
N ASN A 440 2.75 6.01 -16.39
CA ASN A 440 4.12 6.35 -16.76
C ASN A 440 4.40 7.81 -16.40
N THR A 441 5.38 8.06 -15.51
CA THR A 441 5.68 9.41 -15.01
C THR A 441 6.01 10.41 -16.11
N ALA A 442 6.88 10.04 -17.06
CA ALA A 442 7.32 10.93 -18.13
C ALA A 442 6.16 11.27 -19.08
N ARG A 443 5.39 10.26 -19.52
CA ARG A 443 4.22 10.45 -20.39
C ARG A 443 3.15 11.30 -19.70
N THR A 444 2.90 11.05 -18.41
CA THR A 444 1.92 11.80 -17.61
C THR A 444 2.34 13.25 -17.48
N ALA A 445 3.60 13.53 -17.11
CA ALA A 445 4.12 14.88 -16.98
C ALA A 445 4.04 15.66 -18.30
N THR A 446 4.50 15.07 -19.41
CA THR A 446 4.37 15.66 -20.75
C THR A 446 2.91 15.94 -21.11
N SER A 447 2.01 15.02 -20.79
CA SER A 447 0.57 15.19 -21.06
C SER A 447 -0.08 16.25 -20.18
N VAL A 448 0.50 16.63 -19.05
CA VAL A 448 0.01 17.76 -18.24
C VAL A 448 0.67 19.09 -18.64
N GLY A 449 1.83 19.06 -19.30
CA GLY A 449 2.64 20.24 -19.61
C GLY A 449 3.67 20.58 -18.54
N LEU A 450 4.12 19.57 -17.77
CA LEU A 450 5.08 19.68 -16.67
C LEU A 450 6.33 18.84 -16.94
N SER A 451 7.42 19.14 -16.23
CA SER A 451 8.54 18.19 -16.11
C SER A 451 8.16 17.05 -15.17
N ALA A 452 8.84 15.90 -15.30
CA ALA A 452 8.65 14.77 -14.40
C ALA A 452 8.98 15.13 -12.95
N ASP A 453 10.01 15.96 -12.74
CA ASP A 453 10.36 16.45 -11.41
C ASP A 453 9.22 17.31 -10.82
N ALA A 454 8.75 18.32 -11.57
CA ALA A 454 7.65 19.18 -11.13
C ALA A 454 6.39 18.38 -10.77
N LEU A 455 6.02 17.39 -11.60
CA LEU A 455 4.89 16.51 -11.31
C LEU A 455 5.08 15.77 -9.98
N MET A 456 6.29 15.31 -9.65
CA MET A 456 6.55 14.48 -8.47
C MET A 456 6.89 15.28 -7.20
N SER A 457 7.39 16.51 -7.31
CA SER A 457 7.99 17.24 -6.19
C SER A 457 7.24 18.53 -5.78
N LEU A 458 6.63 19.26 -6.71
CA LEU A 458 6.11 20.62 -6.49
C LEU A 458 4.60 20.66 -6.19
N SER A 459 4.17 21.37 -5.15
CA SER A 459 2.76 21.72 -4.96
C SER A 459 2.19 22.51 -6.15
N PHE A 460 0.87 22.49 -6.31
CA PHE A 460 0.24 23.28 -7.37
C PHE A 460 0.55 24.78 -7.25
N SER A 461 0.66 25.31 -6.04
CA SER A 461 1.07 26.70 -5.81
C SER A 461 2.50 26.99 -6.29
N GLU A 462 3.43 26.05 -6.09
CA GLU A 462 4.82 26.18 -6.58
C GLU A 462 4.84 26.10 -8.12
N ILE A 463 4.09 25.17 -8.71
CA ILE A 463 3.92 25.05 -10.17
C ILE A 463 3.35 26.34 -10.76
N ALA A 464 2.30 26.90 -10.16
CA ALA A 464 1.70 28.15 -10.62
C ALA A 464 2.67 29.33 -10.51
N GLY A 465 3.45 29.40 -9.42
CA GLY A 465 4.49 30.41 -9.21
C GLY A 465 5.60 30.37 -10.27
N GLU A 466 6.15 29.19 -10.56
CA GLU A 466 7.19 29.01 -11.58
C GLU A 466 6.70 29.42 -12.97
N LYS A 467 5.46 29.04 -13.31
CA LYS A 467 4.84 29.36 -14.59
C LYS A 467 4.50 30.85 -14.72
N GLY A 468 4.01 31.48 -13.66
CA GLY A 468 3.74 32.92 -13.63
C GLY A 468 5.02 33.76 -13.78
N ALA A 469 6.12 33.36 -13.13
CA ALA A 469 7.42 34.03 -13.26
C ALA A 469 7.98 33.96 -14.69
N SER A 470 7.79 32.82 -15.38
CA SER A 470 8.24 32.65 -16.77
C SER A 470 7.44 33.44 -17.80
N ALA A 471 6.21 33.86 -17.48
CA ALA A 471 5.32 34.60 -18.39
C ALA A 471 5.45 36.13 -18.26
N GLY A 472 6.10 36.63 -17.20
CA GLY A 472 6.32 38.06 -16.96
C GLY A 472 7.74 38.55 -17.29
N SER A 473 8.59 37.67 -17.82
CA SER A 473 9.98 37.96 -18.21
C SER A 473 10.17 38.19 -19.72
N ASP A 474 9.09 38.12 -20.50
CA ASP A 474 9.01 38.53 -21.91
C ASP A 474 8.25 39.85 -22.02
#